data_AF-A0A2G9THH3-F1
#
_entry.id   AF-A0A2G9THH3-F1
#
_cell.length_a   1.000
_cell.length_b   1.000
_cell.length_c   1.000
_cell.angle_alpha   90.00
_cell.angle_beta   90.00
_cell.angle_gamma   90.00
#
_symmetry.space_group_name_H-M   'P 1'
#
loop_
_entity.id
_entity.type
_entity.pdbx_description
1 polymer ?
#
loop_
_entity_poly.entity_id
_entity_poly.type
_entity_poly.pdbx_seq_one_letter_code
_entity_poly.pdbx_strand_id
1 'polypeptide(L)'
;MNGLYTIIERRKEAIEGAGGQYSPLVLVCNRNVLKPLKTYSMCFTDLESLVEIVDISRHPITPPASPGPPTKRRRLPSPVLSACRNIVEQMPRSLFDENSWNIQEIKAVQVHHTRMANGFIFCVSGKRVVFSGDTKPCDLLVEEGQNADLLIHEATFEDGHEADALRKKHSTMGQAVEIGRKMKARNVILTHFSARYPKVPELPPYLEKCGNVGVAMDNLSVRFDQLALLPKLIPIFREVYQEELFEIELRKESRNFKQKEERESKQKSELKARENAVAN
;
A
#
# COMPACT_ATOMS: atom_id res chain seq x y z
N MET A 1 -3.34 3.54 -13.30
CA MET A 1 -4.61 4.29 -13.45
C MET A 1 -5.60 3.55 -14.36
N ASN A 2 -5.15 2.93 -15.46
CA ASN A 2 -6.03 2.25 -16.41
C ASN A 2 -6.92 1.16 -15.78
N GLY A 3 -6.39 0.38 -14.83
CA GLY A 3 -7.17 -0.70 -14.19
C GLY A 3 -8.43 -0.24 -13.46
N LEU A 4 -8.41 0.91 -12.78
CA LEU A 4 -9.58 1.40 -12.03
C LEU A 4 -10.75 1.71 -12.97
N TYR A 5 -10.48 2.39 -14.08
CA TYR A 5 -11.50 2.79 -15.05
C TYR A 5 -12.11 1.55 -15.71
N THR A 6 -11.27 0.59 -16.10
CA THR A 6 -11.73 -0.71 -16.60
C THR A 6 -12.58 -1.44 -15.57
N ILE A 7 -12.22 -1.44 -14.28
CA ILE A 7 -13.05 -2.08 -13.24
C ILE A 7 -14.44 -1.41 -13.15
N ILE A 8 -14.52 -0.08 -13.20
CA ILE A 8 -15.78 0.65 -13.13
C ILE A 8 -16.69 0.28 -14.32
N GLU A 9 -16.15 0.31 -15.54
CA GLU A 9 -16.88 -0.04 -16.77
C GLU A 9 -17.30 -1.51 -16.76
N ARG A 10 -16.36 -2.43 -16.52
CA ARG A 10 -16.63 -3.88 -16.56
C ARG A 10 -17.57 -4.32 -15.46
N ARG A 11 -17.57 -3.66 -14.30
CA ARG A 11 -18.56 -3.93 -13.24
C ARG A 11 -19.98 -3.63 -13.72
N LYS A 12 -20.18 -2.53 -14.46
CA LYS A 12 -21.50 -2.22 -15.03
C LYS A 12 -21.96 -3.29 -16.00
N GLU A 13 -21.11 -3.59 -16.99
CA GLU A 13 -21.37 -4.63 -17.99
C GLU A 13 -21.70 -5.98 -17.33
N ALA A 14 -20.96 -6.36 -16.29
CA ALA A 14 -21.18 -7.63 -15.59
C ALA A 14 -22.51 -7.67 -14.82
N ILE A 15 -22.91 -6.58 -14.15
CA ILE A 15 -24.17 -6.52 -13.39
C ILE A 15 -25.37 -6.53 -14.36
N GLU A 16 -25.33 -5.69 -15.39
CA GLU A 16 -26.41 -5.62 -16.39
C GLU A 16 -26.49 -6.90 -17.22
N GLY A 17 -25.35 -7.49 -17.59
CA GLY A 17 -25.28 -8.77 -18.29
C GLY A 17 -25.82 -9.95 -17.48
N ALA A 18 -25.78 -9.87 -16.15
CA ALA A 18 -26.42 -10.82 -15.25
C ALA A 18 -27.92 -10.54 -15.00
N GLY A 19 -28.50 -9.53 -15.68
CA GLY A 19 -29.90 -9.11 -15.53
C GLY A 19 -30.17 -8.26 -14.27
N GLY A 20 -29.12 -7.80 -13.59
CA GLY A 20 -29.23 -6.93 -12.41
C GLY A 20 -29.35 -5.45 -12.78
N GLN A 21 -30.01 -4.67 -11.91
CA GLN A 21 -29.99 -3.21 -12.00
C GLN A 21 -28.65 -2.67 -11.47
N TYR A 22 -27.98 -1.84 -12.25
CA TYR A 22 -26.72 -1.24 -11.82
C TYR A 22 -26.90 -0.30 -10.64
N SER A 23 -26.09 -0.49 -9.60
CA SER A 23 -25.90 0.44 -8.49
C SER A 23 -24.52 1.09 -8.59
N PRO A 24 -24.40 2.43 -8.40
CA PRO A 24 -23.10 3.10 -8.44
C PRO A 24 -22.07 2.49 -7.49
N LEU A 25 -20.82 2.41 -7.92
CA LEU A 25 -19.71 1.96 -7.08
C LEU A 25 -19.28 3.09 -6.15
N VAL A 26 -19.25 2.84 -4.84
CA VAL A 26 -18.70 3.82 -3.89
C VAL A 26 -17.18 3.87 -4.01
N LEU A 27 -16.65 5.00 -4.49
CA LEU A 27 -15.22 5.25 -4.70
C LEU A 27 -14.68 6.19 -3.62
N VAL A 28 -14.04 5.60 -2.61
CA VAL A 28 -13.28 6.35 -1.61
C VAL A 28 -11.91 6.72 -2.16
N CYS A 29 -11.64 8.00 -2.37
CA CYS A 29 -10.37 8.41 -2.98
C CYS A 29 -9.93 9.83 -2.61
N ASN A 30 -8.68 10.15 -2.93
CA ASN A 30 -8.14 11.50 -2.79
C ASN A 30 -8.27 12.29 -4.09
N ARG A 31 -8.08 13.62 -4.02
CA ARG A 31 -8.02 14.51 -5.19
C ARG A 31 -7.08 14.08 -6.31
N ASN A 32 -6.02 13.33 -6.01
CA ASN A 32 -5.09 12.81 -7.01
C ASN A 32 -5.72 11.76 -7.93
N VAL A 33 -6.76 11.06 -7.48
CA VAL A 33 -7.55 10.11 -8.28
C VAL A 33 -8.72 10.83 -8.95
N LEU A 34 -9.39 11.70 -8.20
CA LEU A 34 -10.57 12.42 -8.68
C LEU A 34 -10.28 13.28 -9.92
N LYS A 35 -9.15 14.01 -9.95
CA LYS A 35 -8.82 14.88 -11.07
C LYS A 35 -8.66 14.09 -12.39
N PRO A 36 -7.79 13.07 -12.47
CA PRO A 36 -7.71 12.21 -13.65
C PRO A 36 -9.02 11.53 -14.02
N LEU A 37 -9.82 11.07 -13.03
CA LEU A 37 -11.12 10.45 -13.29
C LEU A 37 -12.05 11.40 -14.04
N LYS A 38 -12.18 12.65 -13.56
CA LYS A 38 -13.00 13.68 -14.22
C LYS A 38 -12.52 13.98 -15.64
N THR A 39 -11.21 14.13 -15.81
CA THR A 39 -10.64 14.35 -17.14
C THR A 39 -10.93 13.18 -18.07
N TYR A 40 -10.79 11.95 -17.58
CA TYR A 40 -11.14 10.77 -18.36
C TYR A 40 -12.63 10.74 -18.70
N SER A 41 -13.49 11.07 -17.73
CA SER A 41 -14.95 11.09 -17.88
C SER A 41 -15.41 12.05 -18.97
N MET A 42 -14.82 13.25 -19.00
CA MET A 42 -15.13 14.27 -19.99
C MET A 42 -14.61 13.92 -21.40
N CYS A 43 -13.51 13.17 -21.51
CA CYS A 43 -12.83 12.94 -22.79
C CYS A 43 -13.15 11.60 -23.44
N PHE A 44 -13.57 10.58 -22.68
CA PHE A 44 -13.69 9.21 -23.18
C PHE A 44 -15.05 8.58 -22.88
N THR A 45 -15.32 8.20 -21.63
CA THR A 45 -16.54 7.50 -21.20
C THR A 45 -17.06 8.15 -19.94
N ASP A 46 -18.37 8.39 -19.81
CA ASP A 46 -18.95 8.94 -18.59
C ASP A 46 -18.88 7.96 -17.41
N LEU A 47 -17.74 7.97 -16.71
CA LEU A 47 -17.50 7.19 -15.50
C LEU A 47 -18.04 7.87 -14.25
N GLU A 48 -18.21 9.20 -14.27
CA GLU A 48 -18.72 9.96 -13.12
C GLU A 48 -20.15 9.54 -12.76
N SER A 49 -20.99 9.17 -13.74
CA SER A 49 -22.34 8.64 -13.47
C SER A 49 -22.35 7.21 -12.91
N LEU A 50 -21.23 6.50 -12.96
CA LEU A 50 -21.11 5.10 -12.51
C LEU A 50 -20.57 4.97 -11.08
N VAL A 51 -20.12 6.07 -10.48
CA VAL A 51 -19.49 6.05 -9.16
C VAL A 51 -20.08 7.10 -8.23
N GLU A 52 -20.15 6.77 -6.94
CA GLU A 52 -20.45 7.72 -5.88
C GLU A 52 -19.15 8.03 -5.11
N ILE A 53 -18.76 9.29 -5.03
CA ILE A 53 -17.39 9.67 -4.63
C ILE A 53 -17.34 10.10 -3.17
N VAL A 54 -16.52 9.42 -2.38
CA VAL A 54 -16.16 9.84 -1.02
C VAL A 54 -14.75 10.45 -1.06
N ASP A 55 -14.68 11.79 -1.12
CA ASP A 55 -13.41 12.53 -1.22
C ASP A 55 -12.72 12.66 0.15
N ILE A 56 -11.79 11.76 0.41
CA ILE A 56 -10.96 11.78 1.63
C ILE A 56 -9.80 12.77 1.53
N SER A 57 -9.71 13.65 0.53
CA SER A 57 -8.67 14.70 0.52
C SER A 57 -9.12 16.02 1.17
N ARG A 58 -10.41 16.20 1.44
CA ARG A 58 -10.98 17.43 2.00
C ARG A 58 -11.41 17.23 3.45
N HIS A 59 -11.43 18.32 4.20
CA HIS A 59 -12.14 18.36 5.48
C HIS A 59 -13.63 18.56 5.19
N PRO A 60 -14.56 17.92 5.92
CA PRO A 60 -16.00 18.13 5.76
C PRO A 60 -16.47 19.59 5.93
N ILE A 61 -15.61 20.48 6.44
CA ILE A 61 -15.89 21.91 6.65
C ILE A 61 -15.39 22.77 5.46
N THR A 62 -14.61 22.20 4.53
CA THR A 62 -14.13 22.95 3.37
C THR A 62 -15.28 23.08 2.35
N PRO A 63 -15.77 24.30 2.04
CA PRO A 63 -16.88 24.47 1.12
C PRO A 63 -16.53 23.91 -0.27
N PRO A 64 -17.51 23.35 -1.02
CA PRO A 64 -17.29 22.97 -2.40
C PRO A 64 -16.80 24.17 -3.22
N ALA A 65 -15.97 23.90 -4.23
CA ALA A 65 -15.41 24.95 -5.07
C ALA A 65 -16.52 25.61 -5.88
N SER A 66 -16.81 26.89 -5.63
CA SER A 66 -17.77 27.66 -6.42
C SER A 66 -17.28 27.78 -7.89
N PRO A 67 -18.18 27.69 -8.88
CA PRO A 67 -17.86 27.73 -10.31
C PRO A 67 -17.59 29.17 -10.81
N GLY A 68 -16.65 29.86 -10.16
CA GLY A 68 -16.24 31.22 -10.51
C GLY A 68 -14.89 31.25 -11.23
N PRO A 69 -14.58 32.33 -11.97
CA PRO A 69 -13.32 32.48 -12.70
C PRO A 69 -12.10 32.41 -11.75
N PRO A 70 -10.91 32.04 -12.26
CA PRO A 70 -9.71 31.86 -11.44
C PRO A 70 -9.10 33.21 -11.06
N THR A 71 -9.71 33.94 -10.13
CA THR A 71 -9.03 35.03 -9.43
C THR A 71 -8.01 34.44 -8.45
N LYS A 72 -6.81 35.04 -8.32
CA LYS A 72 -5.76 34.65 -7.37
C LYS A 72 -6.33 34.61 -5.93
N ARG A 73 -6.84 33.45 -5.51
CA ARG A 73 -7.36 33.24 -4.15
C ARG A 73 -6.19 33.25 -3.17
N ARG A 74 -6.32 34.05 -2.10
CA ARG A 74 -5.50 33.94 -0.90
C ARG A 74 -5.66 32.50 -0.37
N ARG A 75 -4.58 31.71 -0.36
CA ARG A 75 -4.62 30.34 0.19
C ARG A 75 -4.96 30.46 1.68
N LEU A 76 -6.21 30.19 2.04
CA LEU A 76 -6.55 29.92 3.43
C LEU A 76 -5.65 28.77 3.91
N PRO A 77 -5.22 28.76 5.19
CA PRO A 77 -4.54 27.62 5.76
C PRO A 77 -5.38 26.38 5.45
N SER A 78 -4.77 25.37 4.81
CA SER A 78 -5.48 24.12 4.61
C SER A 78 -5.83 23.59 6.00
N PRO A 79 -7.12 23.30 6.31
CA PRO A 79 -7.47 22.78 7.62
C PRO A 79 -6.58 21.57 7.90
N VAL A 80 -6.04 21.50 9.12
CA VAL A 80 -5.24 20.38 9.60
C VAL A 80 -6.13 19.14 9.50
N LEU A 81 -5.93 18.33 8.46
CA LEU A 81 -6.65 17.07 8.30
C LEU A 81 -6.24 16.16 9.46
N SER A 82 -7.22 15.59 10.17
CA SER A 82 -6.92 14.54 11.15
C SER A 82 -6.14 13.43 10.45
N ALA A 83 -5.03 13.01 11.06
CA ALA A 83 -4.16 11.97 10.52
C ALA A 83 -4.86 10.60 10.44
N CYS A 84 -5.95 10.41 11.18
CA CYS A 84 -6.84 9.26 11.07
C CYS A 84 -8.29 9.72 10.98
N ARG A 85 -9.08 9.16 10.06
CA ARG A 85 -10.50 9.51 9.88
C ARG A 85 -11.34 8.27 9.71
N ASN A 86 -12.42 8.18 10.50
CA ASN A 86 -13.50 7.26 10.20
C ASN A 86 -14.29 7.79 8.99
N ILE A 87 -14.44 6.97 7.97
CA ILE A 87 -15.10 7.34 6.71
C ILE A 87 -16.54 6.83 6.63
N VAL A 88 -16.99 6.01 7.58
CA VAL A 88 -18.35 5.45 7.62
C VAL A 88 -19.41 6.56 7.61
N GLU A 89 -19.19 7.64 8.38
CA GLU A 89 -20.10 8.79 8.42
C GLU A 89 -20.18 9.56 7.10
N GLN A 90 -19.16 9.44 6.25
CA GLN A 90 -19.09 10.10 4.94
C GLN A 90 -19.66 9.23 3.80
N MET A 91 -20.04 7.99 4.10
CA MET A 91 -20.59 7.08 3.10
C MET A 91 -21.99 7.50 2.65
N PRO A 92 -22.33 7.32 1.37
CA PRO A 92 -23.63 7.69 0.81
C PRO A 92 -24.75 6.81 1.37
N ARG A 93 -25.62 7.38 2.20
CA ARG A 93 -26.74 6.67 2.88
C ARG A 93 -27.76 6.02 1.95
N SER A 94 -27.82 6.46 0.70
CA SER A 94 -28.67 5.85 -0.34
C SER A 94 -28.13 4.51 -0.86
N LEU A 95 -26.82 4.26 -0.71
CA LEU A 95 -26.15 3.06 -1.22
C LEU A 95 -25.56 2.19 -0.11
N PHE A 96 -25.33 2.77 1.06
CA PHE A 96 -24.60 2.16 2.16
C PHE A 96 -25.43 2.20 3.45
N ASP A 97 -25.52 1.04 4.10
CA ASP A 97 -26.04 0.88 5.44
C ASP A 97 -25.11 -0.06 6.23
N GLU A 98 -24.68 0.39 7.41
CA GLU A 98 -23.68 -0.30 8.23
C GLU A 98 -24.13 -1.70 8.63
N ASN A 99 -25.43 -1.86 8.93
CA ASN A 99 -25.98 -3.11 9.44
C ASN A 99 -26.06 -4.17 8.34
N SER A 100 -26.58 -3.80 7.17
CA SER A 100 -26.70 -4.70 6.01
C SER A 100 -25.35 -5.10 5.45
N TRP A 101 -24.35 -4.21 5.46
CA TRP A 101 -22.99 -4.52 5.01
C TRP A 101 -22.14 -5.13 6.13
N ASN A 102 -22.66 -5.16 7.37
CA ASN A 102 -22.00 -5.66 8.56
C ASN A 102 -20.65 -4.98 8.83
N ILE A 103 -20.59 -3.66 8.58
CA ILE A 103 -19.39 -2.83 8.71
C ILE A 103 -19.46 -2.05 10.01
N GLN A 104 -18.50 -2.28 10.91
CA GLN A 104 -18.40 -1.56 12.18
C GLN A 104 -17.58 -0.28 12.04
N GLU A 105 -16.53 -0.32 11.20
CA GLU A 105 -15.60 0.78 11.09
C GLU A 105 -14.83 0.72 9.77
N ILE A 106 -14.62 1.88 9.16
CA ILE A 106 -13.63 2.04 8.09
C ILE A 106 -12.81 3.29 8.39
N LYS A 107 -11.50 3.13 8.55
CA LYS A 107 -10.59 4.26 8.78
C LYS A 107 -9.67 4.47 7.59
N ALA A 108 -9.47 5.72 7.21
CA ALA A 108 -8.34 6.15 6.39
C ALA A 108 -7.27 6.75 7.31
N VAL A 109 -6.09 6.14 7.33
CA VAL A 109 -4.94 6.53 8.16
C VAL A 109 -3.87 7.12 7.26
N GLN A 110 -3.40 8.32 7.57
CA GLN A 110 -2.34 8.97 6.81
C GLN A 110 -1.02 8.22 7.05
N VAL A 111 -0.38 7.82 5.95
CA VAL A 111 0.89 7.07 6.00
C VAL A 111 2.04 7.86 5.37
N HIS A 112 3.26 7.37 5.55
CA HIS A 112 4.46 8.09 5.21
C HIS A 112 4.98 7.73 3.81
N HIS A 113 4.36 8.31 2.79
CA HIS A 113 4.77 8.13 1.40
C HIS A 113 4.65 9.44 0.60
N THR A 114 3.79 9.48 -0.42
CA THR A 114 3.48 10.69 -1.18
C THR A 114 2.37 11.50 -0.51
N ARG A 115 2.12 12.71 -1.03
CA ARG A 115 1.11 13.60 -0.45
C ARG A 115 -0.29 12.97 -0.58
N MET A 116 -0.99 12.87 0.56
CA MET A 116 -2.29 12.21 0.70
C MET A 116 -2.24 10.68 0.55
N ALA A 117 -1.10 10.03 0.78
CA ALA A 117 -1.07 8.57 0.89
C ALA A 117 -1.78 8.13 2.17
N ASN A 118 -2.62 7.09 2.06
CA ASN A 118 -3.34 6.53 3.20
C ASN A 118 -3.21 5.00 3.22
N GLY A 119 -3.10 4.45 4.42
CA GLY A 119 -3.50 3.08 4.73
C GLY A 119 -4.98 3.05 5.09
N PHE A 120 -5.57 1.86 5.10
CA PHE A 120 -6.97 1.66 5.40
C PHE A 120 -7.16 0.57 6.44
N ILE A 121 -8.11 0.76 7.34
CA ILE A 121 -8.51 -0.21 8.34
C ILE A 121 -9.99 -0.49 8.13
N PHE A 122 -10.35 -1.76 8.04
CA PHE A 122 -11.73 -2.22 7.90
C PHE A 122 -12.07 -3.12 9.08
N CYS A 123 -13.13 -2.79 9.81
CA CYS A 123 -13.77 -3.71 10.74
C CYS A 123 -15.09 -4.16 10.11
N VAL A 124 -15.12 -5.42 9.65
CA VAL A 124 -16.26 -5.99 8.92
C VAL A 124 -16.56 -7.37 9.51
N SER A 125 -17.82 -7.61 9.86
CA SER A 125 -18.29 -8.86 10.47
C SER A 125 -17.42 -9.29 11.67
N GLY A 126 -16.98 -8.33 12.49
CA GLY A 126 -16.12 -8.58 13.65
C GLY A 126 -14.67 -8.96 13.30
N LYS A 127 -14.25 -8.85 12.03
CA LYS A 127 -12.87 -9.03 11.59
C LYS A 127 -12.21 -7.69 11.30
N ARG A 128 -10.99 -7.51 11.78
CA ARG A 128 -10.19 -6.30 11.56
C ARG A 128 -9.10 -6.55 10.52
N VAL A 129 -9.19 -5.84 9.40
CA VAL A 129 -8.27 -5.94 8.26
C VAL A 129 -7.56 -4.62 8.06
N VAL A 130 -6.24 -4.64 7.94
CA VAL A 130 -5.41 -3.44 7.74
C VAL A 130 -4.70 -3.55 6.41
N PHE A 131 -4.79 -2.51 5.59
CA PHE A 131 -4.02 -2.32 4.37
C PHE A 131 -3.05 -1.15 4.59
N SER A 132 -1.76 -1.36 4.39
CA SER A 132 -0.77 -0.30 4.60
C SER A 132 -0.85 0.81 3.55
N GLY A 133 -1.22 0.47 2.31
CA GLY A 133 -0.82 1.25 1.14
C GLY A 133 0.71 1.29 1.01
N ASP A 134 1.23 2.16 0.16
CA ASP A 134 2.68 2.40 0.08
C ASP A 134 3.10 3.29 1.26
N THR A 135 4.11 2.85 2.01
CA THR A 135 4.61 3.58 3.18
C THR A 135 5.95 3.06 3.68
N LYS A 136 6.80 3.97 4.19
CA LYS A 136 7.84 3.59 5.16
C LYS A 136 7.19 3.16 6.49
N PRO A 137 7.92 2.54 7.43
CA PRO A 137 7.40 2.23 8.76
C PRO A 137 6.67 3.42 9.40
N CYS A 138 5.43 3.18 9.84
CA CYS A 138 4.49 4.20 10.29
C CYS A 138 3.83 3.76 11.61
N ASP A 139 4.22 4.41 12.70
CA ASP A 139 3.71 4.06 14.03
C ASP A 139 2.22 4.39 14.19
N LEU A 140 1.71 5.45 13.53
CA LEU A 140 0.28 5.76 13.52
C LEU A 140 -0.57 4.61 12.96
N LEU A 141 -0.10 3.94 11.90
CA LEU A 141 -0.80 2.77 11.34
C LEU A 141 -0.79 1.62 12.35
N VAL A 142 0.32 1.42 13.07
CA VAL A 142 0.44 0.42 14.14
C VAL A 142 -0.53 0.70 15.28
N GLU A 143 -0.64 1.95 15.72
CA GLU A 143 -1.53 2.39 16.80
C GLU A 143 -3.01 2.20 16.43
N GLU A 144 -3.40 2.70 15.25
CA GLU A 144 -4.80 2.61 14.80
C GLU A 144 -5.21 1.17 14.45
N GLY A 145 -4.26 0.37 13.94
CA GLY A 145 -4.44 -0.99 13.46
C GLY A 145 -4.22 -2.09 14.51
N GLN A 146 -4.01 -1.76 15.79
CA GLN A 146 -3.71 -2.74 16.83
C GLN A 146 -4.65 -3.96 16.81
N ASN A 147 -4.07 -5.14 17.07
CA ASN A 147 -4.74 -6.44 17.16
C ASN A 147 -5.51 -6.82 15.88
N ALA A 148 -5.04 -6.40 14.70
CA ALA A 148 -5.63 -6.79 13.42
C ALA A 148 -5.69 -8.32 13.26
N ASP A 149 -6.79 -8.84 12.70
CA ASP A 149 -6.87 -10.25 12.29
C ASP A 149 -6.01 -10.52 11.06
N LEU A 150 -5.89 -9.52 10.18
CA LEU A 150 -5.09 -9.57 8.96
C LEU A 150 -4.47 -8.20 8.68
N LEU A 151 -3.14 -8.17 8.54
CA LEU A 151 -2.40 -7.05 7.98
C LEU A 151 -1.92 -7.41 6.57
N ILE A 152 -2.26 -6.60 5.58
CA ILE A 152 -1.71 -6.63 4.23
C ILE A 152 -0.76 -5.45 4.10
N HIS A 153 0.54 -5.72 4.04
CA HIS A 153 1.57 -4.69 4.10
C HIS A 153 2.45 -4.70 2.85
N GLU A 154 2.81 -3.52 2.36
CA GLU A 154 3.81 -3.36 1.30
C GLU A 154 5.20 -3.82 1.77
N ALA A 155 5.94 -4.48 0.90
CA ALA A 155 7.28 -4.99 1.16
C ALA A 155 8.15 -4.76 -0.08
N THR A 156 8.20 -3.51 -0.53
CA THR A 156 8.78 -3.14 -1.83
C THR A 156 10.27 -3.48 -1.92
N PHE A 157 11.02 -3.31 -0.82
CA PHE A 157 12.47 -3.50 -0.78
C PHE A 157 12.87 -4.81 -0.08
N GLU A 158 13.97 -5.40 -0.54
CA GLU A 158 14.69 -6.47 0.17
C GLU A 158 15.35 -5.91 1.43
N ASP A 159 15.67 -6.79 2.37
CA ASP A 159 16.47 -6.43 3.54
C ASP A 159 17.91 -6.07 3.13
N GLY A 160 18.52 -5.10 3.82
CA GLY A 160 19.80 -4.49 3.45
C GLY A 160 19.66 -3.28 2.51
N HIS A 161 18.45 -2.98 2.03
CA HIS A 161 18.15 -1.79 1.22
C HIS A 161 17.36 -0.72 1.99
N GLU A 162 17.52 -0.64 3.31
CA GLU A 162 16.76 0.26 4.19
C GLU A 162 16.96 1.73 3.82
N ALA A 163 18.16 2.13 3.39
CA ALA A 163 18.45 3.49 2.96
C ALA A 163 17.68 3.87 1.68
N ASP A 164 17.55 2.93 0.74
CA ASP A 164 16.77 3.12 -0.49
C ASP A 164 15.27 3.14 -0.19
N ALA A 165 14.81 2.23 0.68
CA ALA A 165 13.43 2.16 1.16
C ALA A 165 13.02 3.47 1.83
N LEU A 166 13.86 4.01 2.73
CA LEU A 166 13.63 5.29 3.39
C LEU A 166 13.56 6.45 2.38
N ARG A 167 14.52 6.52 1.45
CA ARG A 167 14.59 7.60 0.45
C ARG A 167 13.37 7.60 -0.46
N LYS A 168 12.91 6.41 -0.88
CA LYS A 168 11.73 6.24 -1.74
C LYS A 168 10.41 6.13 -0.96
N LYS A 169 10.49 6.17 0.37
CA LYS A 169 9.37 6.12 1.31
C LYS A 169 8.52 4.85 1.19
N HIS A 170 9.21 3.72 1.18
CA HIS A 170 8.67 2.37 1.20
C HIS A 170 9.25 1.59 2.37
N SER A 171 8.79 0.35 2.55
CA SER A 171 9.29 -0.57 3.58
C SER A 171 10.14 -1.68 2.96
N THR A 172 11.10 -2.18 3.73
CA THR A 172 11.70 -3.50 3.47
C THR A 172 10.78 -4.62 3.96
N MET A 173 11.02 -5.86 3.52
CA MET A 173 10.32 -7.05 4.05
C MET A 173 10.43 -7.15 5.57
N GLY A 174 11.64 -7.06 6.13
CA GLY A 174 11.86 -7.14 7.57
C GLY A 174 11.18 -6.01 8.34
N GLN A 175 11.15 -4.80 7.76
CA GLN A 175 10.40 -3.67 8.33
C GLN A 175 8.88 -3.91 8.33
N ALA A 176 8.32 -4.47 7.24
CA ALA A 176 6.91 -4.81 7.16
C ALA A 176 6.51 -5.90 8.17
N VAL A 177 7.35 -6.93 8.34
CA VAL A 177 7.19 -7.97 9.36
C VAL A 177 7.21 -7.37 10.76
N GLU A 178 8.16 -6.46 11.03
CA GLU A 178 8.27 -5.77 12.31
C GLU A 178 7.05 -4.88 12.62
N ILE A 179 6.48 -4.20 11.61
CA ILE A 179 5.22 -3.47 11.74
C ILE A 179 4.08 -4.42 12.13
N GLY A 180 3.97 -5.58 11.48
CA GLY A 180 2.98 -6.60 11.84
C GLY A 180 3.14 -7.09 13.29
N ARG A 181 4.38 -7.29 13.73
CA ARG A 181 4.69 -7.68 15.11
C ARG A 181 4.28 -6.60 16.11
N LYS A 182 4.64 -5.34 15.88
CA LYS A 182 4.26 -4.20 16.73
C LYS A 182 2.75 -3.98 16.78
N MET A 183 2.06 -4.22 15.66
CA MET A 183 0.60 -4.16 15.55
C MET A 183 -0.11 -5.32 16.27
N LYS A 184 0.63 -6.36 16.66
CA LYS A 184 0.07 -7.63 17.16
C LYS A 184 -0.92 -8.24 16.15
N ALA A 185 -0.60 -8.11 14.86
CA ALA A 185 -1.43 -8.67 13.80
C ALA A 185 -1.42 -10.20 13.89
N ARG A 186 -2.60 -10.82 13.84
CA ARG A 186 -2.73 -12.28 13.91
C ARG A 186 -2.13 -12.95 12.69
N ASN A 187 -2.35 -12.37 11.51
CA ASN A 187 -1.78 -12.82 10.24
C ASN A 187 -1.22 -11.61 9.48
N VAL A 188 -0.11 -11.81 8.76
CA VAL A 188 0.51 -10.79 7.91
C VAL A 188 0.67 -11.34 6.50
N ILE A 189 0.24 -10.59 5.50
CA ILE A 189 0.52 -10.86 4.08
C ILE A 189 1.40 -9.73 3.56
N LEU A 190 2.58 -10.10 3.06
CA LEU A 190 3.49 -9.19 2.37
C LEU A 190 3.09 -9.10 0.89
N THR A 191 3.05 -7.89 0.33
CA THR A 191 2.71 -7.65 -1.08
C THR A 191 3.47 -6.42 -1.62
N HIS A 192 3.13 -5.98 -2.84
CA HIS A 192 3.72 -4.82 -3.50
C HIS A 192 5.26 -4.92 -3.60
N PHE A 193 5.73 -6.09 -4.07
CA PHE A 193 7.15 -6.34 -4.24
C PHE A 193 7.73 -5.53 -5.40
N SER A 194 9.03 -5.25 -5.32
CA SER A 194 9.74 -4.58 -6.41
C SER A 194 9.61 -5.34 -7.73
N ALA A 195 9.17 -4.64 -8.78
CA ALA A 195 9.02 -5.17 -10.15
C ALA A 195 10.33 -5.72 -10.78
N ARG A 196 11.48 -5.58 -10.11
CA ARG A 196 12.74 -6.23 -10.48
C ARG A 196 12.64 -7.77 -10.45
N TYR A 197 11.71 -8.32 -9.65
CA TYR A 197 11.51 -9.75 -9.49
C TYR A 197 10.05 -10.09 -9.80
N PRO A 198 9.70 -10.22 -11.08
CA PRO A 198 8.30 -10.32 -11.49
C PRO A 198 7.66 -11.67 -11.15
N LYS A 199 8.47 -12.72 -10.93
CA LYS A 199 7.98 -14.09 -10.72
C LYS A 199 7.78 -14.42 -9.25
N VAL A 200 8.79 -14.16 -8.43
CA VAL A 200 8.79 -14.46 -6.98
C VAL A 200 9.63 -13.38 -6.28
N PRO A 201 9.20 -12.89 -5.12
CA PRO A 201 10.05 -12.02 -4.32
C PRO A 201 11.17 -12.82 -3.63
N GLU A 202 12.12 -12.14 -3.00
CA GLU A 202 13.04 -12.82 -2.08
C GLU A 202 12.23 -13.53 -0.98
N LEU A 203 12.64 -14.76 -0.61
CA LEU A 203 11.98 -15.54 0.45
C LEU A 203 12.97 -15.83 1.61
N PRO A 204 13.37 -14.83 2.41
CA PRO A 204 14.32 -15.03 3.49
C PRO A 204 13.93 -16.17 4.45
N PRO A 205 14.89 -16.96 4.96
CA PRO A 205 14.59 -18.09 5.87
C PRO A 205 13.83 -17.70 7.15
N TYR A 206 13.96 -16.45 7.60
CA TYR A 206 13.28 -15.99 8.81
C TYR A 206 11.75 -15.92 8.67
N LEU A 207 11.21 -15.78 7.44
CA LEU A 207 9.76 -15.64 7.24
C LEU A 207 9.00 -16.87 7.75
N GLU A 208 9.57 -18.06 7.59
CA GLU A 208 8.98 -19.30 8.13
C GLU A 208 8.97 -19.33 9.66
N LYS A 209 10.01 -18.76 10.28
CA LYS A 209 10.14 -18.70 11.74
C LYS A 209 9.15 -17.73 12.37
N CYS A 210 8.63 -16.76 11.60
CA CYS A 210 7.61 -15.83 12.09
C CYS A 210 6.28 -16.52 12.39
N GLY A 211 5.96 -17.64 11.73
CA GLY A 211 4.79 -18.48 12.03
C GLY A 211 3.42 -17.90 11.66
N ASN A 212 3.32 -16.62 11.29
CA ASN A 212 2.08 -15.97 10.87
C ASN A 212 2.23 -15.02 9.67
N VAL A 213 3.37 -15.06 8.99
CA VAL A 213 3.67 -14.23 7.82
C VAL A 213 3.53 -15.07 6.54
N GLY A 214 2.82 -14.55 5.56
CA GLY A 214 2.70 -15.07 4.21
C GLY A 214 3.17 -14.08 3.16
N VAL A 215 3.43 -14.60 1.96
CA VAL A 215 3.83 -13.83 0.79
C VAL A 215 2.73 -13.91 -0.26
N ALA A 216 2.25 -12.76 -0.73
CA ALA A 216 1.27 -12.70 -1.80
C ALA A 216 1.93 -13.06 -3.14
N MET A 217 1.23 -13.84 -3.96
CA MET A 217 1.58 -14.10 -5.35
C MET A 217 0.39 -13.68 -6.21
N ASP A 218 0.62 -13.38 -7.49
CA ASP A 218 -0.46 -13.04 -8.40
C ASP A 218 -1.49 -14.17 -8.45
N ASN A 219 -2.78 -13.81 -8.33
CA ASN A 219 -3.92 -14.71 -8.25
C ASN A 219 -4.01 -15.58 -6.98
N LEU A 220 -3.22 -15.30 -5.94
CA LEU A 220 -3.39 -15.96 -4.64
C LEU A 220 -4.78 -15.62 -4.07
N SER A 221 -5.56 -16.67 -3.78
CA SER A 221 -6.85 -16.57 -3.10
C SER A 221 -6.84 -17.44 -1.85
N VAL A 222 -7.11 -16.83 -0.71
CA VAL A 222 -7.11 -17.51 0.60
C VAL A 222 -8.34 -17.08 1.37
N ARG A 223 -9.06 -18.07 1.92
CA ARG A 223 -10.21 -17.81 2.77
C ARG A 223 -9.76 -17.29 4.14
N PHE A 224 -10.61 -16.47 4.76
CA PHE A 224 -10.31 -15.88 6.07
C PHE A 224 -10.07 -16.89 7.19
N ASP A 225 -10.75 -18.04 7.14
CA ASP A 225 -10.58 -19.15 8.09
C ASP A 225 -9.32 -19.99 7.83
N GLN A 226 -8.65 -19.78 6.69
CA GLN A 226 -7.46 -20.50 6.25
C GLN A 226 -6.18 -19.65 6.29
N LEU A 227 -6.23 -18.42 6.81
CA LEU A 227 -5.07 -17.53 6.87
C LEU A 227 -3.86 -18.14 7.60
N ALA A 228 -4.09 -19.03 8.58
CA ALA A 228 -3.03 -19.76 9.27
C ALA A 228 -2.23 -20.73 8.37
N LEU A 229 -2.70 -21.00 7.15
CA LEU A 229 -1.98 -21.80 6.16
C LEU A 229 -0.97 -20.98 5.35
N LEU A 230 -1.07 -19.64 5.34
CA LEU A 230 -0.21 -18.76 4.56
C LEU A 230 1.30 -19.01 4.76
N PRO A 231 1.82 -19.16 5.99
CA PRO A 231 3.26 -19.41 6.19
C PRO A 231 3.70 -20.77 5.61
N LYS A 232 2.78 -21.75 5.52
CA LYS A 232 3.06 -23.08 4.98
C LYS A 232 3.25 -23.07 3.45
N LEU A 233 2.85 -21.99 2.78
CA LEU A 233 3.09 -21.82 1.34
C LEU A 233 4.54 -21.41 1.05
N ILE A 234 5.25 -20.82 2.00
CA ILE A 234 6.62 -20.32 1.79
C ILE A 234 7.59 -21.46 1.38
N PRO A 235 7.64 -22.61 2.08
CA PRO A 235 8.47 -23.75 1.63
C PRO A 235 8.09 -24.23 0.23
N ILE A 236 6.80 -24.24 -0.10
CA ILE A 236 6.30 -24.68 -1.42
C ILE A 236 6.76 -23.71 -2.50
N PHE A 237 6.66 -22.40 -2.27
CA PHE A 237 7.17 -21.40 -3.20
C PHE A 237 8.69 -21.50 -3.38
N ARG A 238 9.45 -21.83 -2.34
CA ARG A 238 10.89 -22.04 -2.49
C ARG A 238 11.23 -23.21 -3.41
N GLU A 239 10.48 -24.30 -3.31
CA GLU A 239 10.67 -25.46 -4.19
C GLU A 239 10.26 -25.12 -5.63
N VAL A 240 9.08 -24.52 -5.80
CA VAL A 240 8.53 -24.19 -7.13
C VAL A 240 9.39 -23.16 -7.88
N TYR A 241 9.96 -22.19 -7.17
CA TYR A 241 10.75 -21.09 -7.75
C TYR A 241 12.24 -21.20 -7.43
N GLN A 242 12.76 -22.41 -7.25
CA GLN A 242 14.16 -22.61 -6.85
C GLN A 242 15.14 -21.96 -7.83
N GLU A 243 14.88 -22.06 -9.14
CA GLU A 243 15.72 -21.47 -10.18
C GLU A 243 15.72 -19.94 -10.11
N GLU A 244 14.55 -19.32 -10.01
CA GLU A 244 14.43 -17.87 -9.88
C GLU A 244 15.08 -17.35 -8.60
N LEU A 245 14.89 -18.05 -7.47
CA LEU A 245 15.50 -17.66 -6.20
C LEU A 245 17.02 -17.76 -6.25
N PHE A 246 17.56 -18.77 -6.93
CA PHE A 246 19.00 -18.88 -7.16
C PHE A 246 19.53 -17.71 -8.01
N GLU A 247 18.82 -17.31 -9.07
CA GLU A 247 19.19 -16.12 -9.84
C GLU A 247 19.15 -14.82 -9.01
N ILE A 248 18.13 -14.68 -8.15
CA ILE A 248 18.00 -13.53 -7.26
C ILE A 248 19.20 -13.46 -6.32
N GLU A 249 19.58 -14.58 -5.72
CA GLU A 249 20.73 -14.67 -4.81
C GLU A 249 22.04 -14.33 -5.52
N LEU A 250 22.30 -14.91 -6.69
CA LEU A 250 23.50 -14.60 -7.49
C LEU A 250 23.61 -13.10 -7.83
N ARG A 251 22.48 -12.47 -8.19
CA ARG A 251 22.44 -11.03 -8.47
C ARG A 251 22.69 -10.22 -7.21
N LYS A 252 22.19 -10.66 -6.06
CA LYS A 252 22.40 -10.02 -4.75
C LYS A 252 23.87 -10.09 -4.35
N GLU A 253 24.49 -11.25 -4.42
CA GLU A 253 25.92 -11.44 -4.15
C GLU A 253 26.79 -10.57 -5.07
N SER A 254 26.49 -10.56 -6.37
CA SER A 254 27.21 -9.73 -7.35
C SER A 254 27.12 -8.23 -7.02
N ARG A 255 25.97 -7.76 -6.54
CA ARG A 255 25.80 -6.35 -6.10
C ARG A 255 26.58 -6.07 -4.82
N ASN A 256 26.53 -6.99 -3.86
CA ASN A 256 27.24 -6.85 -2.58
C ASN A 256 28.75 -6.80 -2.80
N PHE A 257 29.28 -7.62 -3.71
CA PHE A 257 30.68 -7.61 -4.08
C PHE A 257 31.09 -6.25 -4.66
N LYS A 258 30.35 -5.74 -5.66
CA LYS A 258 30.61 -4.41 -6.26
C LYS A 258 30.57 -3.29 -5.22
N GLN A 259 29.57 -3.29 -4.34
CA GLN A 259 29.46 -2.27 -3.28
C GLN A 259 30.63 -2.35 -2.29
N LYS A 260 31.11 -3.55 -1.98
CA LYS A 260 32.28 -3.75 -1.12
C LYS A 260 33.53 -3.19 -1.78
N GLU A 261 33.79 -3.52 -3.04
CA GLU A 261 34.92 -2.97 -3.81
C GLU A 261 34.88 -1.43 -3.88
N GLU A 262 33.71 -0.84 -4.13
CA GLU A 262 33.53 0.60 -4.15
C GLU A 262 33.82 1.25 -2.78
N ARG A 263 33.39 0.63 -1.68
CA ARG A 263 33.65 1.11 -0.32
C ARG A 263 35.14 1.03 0.02
N GLU A 264 35.80 -0.09 -0.31
CA GLU A 264 37.24 -0.27 -0.09
C GLU A 264 38.07 0.73 -0.91
N SER A 265 37.67 0.98 -2.16
CA SER A 265 38.29 1.99 -3.02
C SER A 265 38.15 3.40 -2.45
N LYS A 266 36.94 3.77 -1.98
CA LYS A 266 36.70 5.05 -1.30
C LYS A 266 37.55 5.20 -0.04
N GLN A 267 37.59 4.20 0.84
CA GLN A 267 38.40 4.24 2.06
C GLN A 267 39.89 4.42 1.76
N LYS A 268 40.44 3.70 0.76
CA LYS A 268 41.83 3.87 0.33
C LYS A 268 42.10 5.29 -0.19
N SER A 269 41.16 5.87 -0.93
CA SER A 269 41.29 7.24 -1.44
C SER A 269 41.26 8.29 -0.32
N GLU A 270 40.38 8.10 0.68
CA GLU A 270 40.26 8.99 1.84
C GLU A 270 41.49 8.91 2.76
N LEU A 271 42.06 7.72 2.95
CA LEU A 271 43.31 7.54 3.70
C LEU A 271 44.46 8.30 3.04
N LYS A 272 44.65 8.13 1.73
CA LYS A 272 45.69 8.85 0.96
C LYS A 272 45.50 10.37 1.03
N ALA A 273 44.26 10.85 0.96
CA ALA A 273 43.96 12.28 1.08
C ALA A 273 44.31 12.83 2.47
N ARG A 274 44.06 12.06 3.54
CA ARG A 274 44.44 12.44 4.90
C ARG A 274 45.95 12.43 5.12
N GLU A 275 46.66 11.41 4.62
CA GLU A 275 48.12 11.34 4.69
C GLU A 275 48.77 12.54 4.01
N ASN A 276 48.28 12.93 2.83
CA ASN A 276 48.77 14.11 2.09
C ASN A 276 48.44 15.44 2.79
N ALA A 277 47.36 15.51 3.57
CA ALA A 277 46.97 16.71 4.30
C ALA A 277 47.75 16.91 5.62
N VAL A 278 48.30 15.83 6.20
CA VAL A 278 49.15 15.88 7.39
C VAL A 278 50.62 16.13 7.04
N ALA A 279 51.01 15.86 5.78
CA ALA A 279 52.36 16.07 5.28
C ALA A 279 52.64 17.52 4.79
N ASN A 280 51.63 18.40 4.76
CA ASN A 280 51.73 19.83 4.43
C ASN A 280 51.44 20.68 5.67
#